data_AF-A0A3M8EPI9-F1
#
_entry.id   AF-A0A3M8EPI9-F1
#
_cell.length_a   1.000
_cell.length_b   1.000
_cell.length_c   1.000
_cell.angle_alpha   90.00
_cell.angle_beta   90.00
_cell.angle_gamma   90.00
#
_symmetry.space_group_name_H-M   'P 1'
#
loop_
_entity.id
_entity.type
_entity.pdbx_description
1 polymer ?
#
loop_
_entity_poly.entity_id
_entity_poly.type
_entity_poly.pdbx_seq_one_letter_code
_entity_poly.pdbx_strand_id
1 'polypeptide(L)'
;MGEFARQKLKSGESIEENSELLDLFVHNYQPGDGNIIWPATQKVKLESENIHWIGLSILNICDANEAPDLFEALKWVYENGPCSICRKSAVEHMIKLKLIEPEVIEECLFDADEDLQKVAREFKSSQ
;
A
#
# COMPACT_ATOMS: atom_id res chain seq x y z
N MET A 1 8.95 -7.47 18.32
CA MET A 1 8.93 -7.88 16.90
C MET A 1 8.98 -6.66 15.99
N GLY A 2 8.15 -5.63 16.17
CA GLY A 2 8.25 -4.39 15.37
C GLY A 2 9.62 -3.70 15.43
N GLU A 3 10.28 -3.66 16.60
CA GLU A 3 11.62 -3.05 16.71
C GLU A 3 12.68 -3.77 15.88
N PHE A 4 12.58 -5.10 15.76
CA PHE A 4 13.48 -5.88 14.92
C PHE A 4 13.28 -5.52 13.44
N ALA A 5 12.02 -5.46 12.99
CA ALA A 5 11.68 -5.07 11.62
C ALA A 5 12.18 -3.65 11.30
N ARG A 6 11.95 -2.70 12.22
CA ARG A 6 12.47 -1.33 12.11
C ARG A 6 13.98 -1.29 11.95
N GLN A 7 14.73 -2.03 12.77
CA GLN A 7 16.19 -2.07 12.68
C GLN A 7 16.66 -2.66 11.35
N LYS A 8 16.01 -3.72 10.86
CA LYS A 8 16.32 -4.34 9.58
C LYS A 8 16.10 -3.40 8.40
N LEU A 9 14.92 -2.76 8.31
CA LEU A 9 14.65 -1.79 7.24
C LEU A 9 15.61 -0.58 7.30
N LYS A 10 15.92 -0.08 8.51
CA LYS A 10 16.90 1.00 8.69
C LYS A 10 18.32 0.61 8.27
N SER A 11 18.68 -0.66 8.41
CA SER A 11 19.98 -1.18 7.95
C SER A 11 20.04 -1.43 6.43
N GLY A 12 18.92 -1.23 5.71
CA GLY A 12 18.84 -1.41 4.26
C GLY A 12 18.54 -2.84 3.82
N GLU A 13 18.06 -3.69 4.72
CA GLU A 13 17.57 -5.03 4.38
C GLU A 13 16.48 -4.93 3.30
N SER A 14 16.58 -5.79 2.29
CA SER A 14 15.66 -5.77 1.15
C SER A 14 14.34 -6.46 1.50
N ILE A 15 13.23 -5.73 1.38
CA ILE A 15 11.89 -6.35 1.46
C ILE A 15 11.56 -7.18 0.22
N GLU A 16 12.30 -7.00 -0.88
CA GLU A 16 12.18 -7.86 -2.06
C GLU A 16 12.58 -9.30 -1.74
N GLU A 17 13.60 -9.47 -0.90
CA GLU A 17 14.11 -10.79 -0.49
C GLU A 17 13.43 -11.30 0.79
N ASN A 18 12.76 -10.42 1.54
CA ASN A 18 12.22 -10.72 2.86
C ASN A 18 10.94 -9.90 3.15
N SER A 19 9.89 -10.13 2.37
CA SER A 19 8.62 -9.40 2.49
C SER A 19 7.94 -9.61 3.84
N GLU A 20 8.18 -10.74 4.50
CA GLU A 20 7.67 -11.07 5.85
C GLU A 20 8.10 -10.03 6.92
N LEU A 21 9.16 -9.25 6.66
CA LEU A 21 9.53 -8.12 7.53
C LEU A 21 8.41 -7.08 7.64
N LEU A 22 7.62 -6.89 6.58
CA LEU A 22 6.47 -5.99 6.61
C LEU A 22 5.34 -6.56 7.48
N ASP A 23 5.14 -7.88 7.49
CA ASP A 23 4.09 -8.51 8.30
C ASP A 23 4.30 -8.29 9.81
N LEU A 24 5.55 -8.11 10.23
CA LEU A 24 5.87 -7.75 11.62
C LEU A 24 5.30 -6.39 12.04
N PHE A 25 4.99 -5.50 11.09
CA PHE A 25 4.34 -4.22 11.39
C PHE A 25 2.83 -4.34 11.57
N VAL A 26 2.16 -5.39 11.07
CA VAL A 26 0.68 -5.50 11.12
C VAL A 26 0.12 -5.27 12.52
N HIS A 27 0.77 -5.82 13.55
CA HIS A 27 0.39 -5.61 14.95
C HIS A 27 1.41 -4.82 15.78
N ASN A 28 2.41 -4.20 15.14
CA ASN A 28 3.47 -3.44 15.81
C ASN A 28 3.76 -2.08 15.15
N TYR A 29 2.86 -1.65 14.27
CA TYR A 29 2.96 -0.38 13.56
C TYR A 29 2.92 0.78 14.55
N GLN A 30 3.77 1.77 14.32
CA GLN A 30 3.80 3.01 15.07
C GLN A 30 3.81 4.20 14.11
N PRO A 31 3.17 5.32 14.46
CA PRO A 31 3.26 6.54 13.66
C PRO A 31 4.72 6.90 13.36
N GLY A 32 5.02 7.12 12.09
CA GLY A 32 6.37 7.39 11.60
C GLY A 32 7.05 6.17 10.97
N ASP A 33 6.51 4.95 11.12
CA ASP A 33 6.99 3.76 10.42
C ASP A 33 6.83 3.88 8.89
N GLY A 34 5.92 4.75 8.41
CA GLY A 34 5.86 5.08 6.98
C GLY A 34 7.18 5.61 6.41
N ASN A 35 7.96 6.36 7.21
CA ASN A 35 9.25 6.95 6.79
C ASN A 35 10.36 5.91 6.55
N ILE A 36 10.18 4.66 7.00
CA ILE A 36 11.12 3.57 6.76
C ILE A 36 10.56 2.55 5.77
N ILE A 37 9.24 2.33 5.77
CA ILE A 37 8.58 1.40 4.84
C ILE A 37 8.62 1.97 3.43
N TRP A 38 8.26 3.25 3.25
CA TRP A 38 8.20 3.85 1.92
C TRP A 38 9.55 3.80 1.17
N PRO A 39 10.69 4.24 1.75
CA PRO A 39 11.97 4.11 1.07
C PRO A 39 12.42 2.66 0.80
N ALA A 40 11.91 1.69 1.54
CA ALA A 40 12.16 0.27 1.26
C ALA A 40 11.33 -0.20 0.06
N THR A 41 10.05 0.19 -0.02
CA THR A 41 9.16 -0.07 -1.17
C THR A 41 9.71 0.49 -2.47
N GLN A 42 10.27 1.69 -2.47
CA GLN A 42 10.85 2.31 -3.67
C GLN A 42 12.03 1.53 -4.28
N LYS A 43 12.65 0.62 -3.52
CA LYS A 43 13.80 -0.19 -3.98
C LYS A 43 13.38 -1.52 -4.60
N VAL A 44 12.11 -1.89 -4.49
CA VAL A 44 11.57 -3.14 -5.03
C VAL A 44 11.53 -3.06 -6.55
N LYS A 45 12.10 -4.05 -7.23
CA LYS A 45 11.99 -4.16 -8.69
C LYS A 45 10.57 -4.51 -9.09
N LEU A 46 10.06 -3.86 -10.14
CA LEU A 46 8.68 -4.07 -10.59
C LEU A 46 8.44 -5.47 -11.15
N GLU A 47 9.49 -6.11 -11.66
CA GLU A 47 9.48 -7.50 -12.15
C GLU A 47 9.66 -8.53 -11.04
N SER A 48 9.79 -8.10 -9.79
CA SER A 48 9.95 -9.02 -8.66
C SER A 48 8.71 -9.91 -8.51
N GLU A 49 8.93 -11.22 -8.37
CA GLU A 49 7.86 -12.17 -8.05
C GLU A 49 7.19 -11.87 -6.69
N ASN A 50 7.88 -11.12 -5.82
CA ASN A 50 7.39 -10.77 -4.48
C ASN A 50 6.58 -9.47 -4.44
N ILE A 51 6.40 -8.77 -5.56
CA ILE A 51 5.65 -7.51 -5.61
C ILE A 51 4.21 -7.67 -5.08
N HIS A 52 3.59 -8.83 -5.37
CA HIS A 52 2.25 -9.15 -4.88
C HIS A 52 2.21 -9.28 -3.35
N TRP A 53 3.17 -10.00 -2.77
CA TRP A 53 3.26 -10.21 -1.32
C TRP A 53 3.57 -8.93 -0.57
N ILE A 54 4.49 -8.11 -1.10
CA ILE A 54 4.81 -6.79 -0.54
C ILE A 54 3.56 -5.90 -0.52
N GLY A 55 2.81 -5.87 -1.62
CA GLY A 55 1.56 -5.11 -1.68
C GLY A 55 0.52 -5.60 -0.67
N LEU A 56 0.35 -6.92 -0.53
CA LEU A 56 -0.53 -7.50 0.49
C LEU A 56 -0.09 -7.14 1.91
N SER A 57 1.19 -7.21 2.23
CA SER A 57 1.68 -6.83 3.56
C SER A 57 1.42 -5.35 3.87
N ILE A 58 1.59 -4.45 2.91
CA ILE A 58 1.25 -3.02 3.07
C ILE A 58 -0.24 -2.85 3.37
N LEU A 59 -1.11 -3.52 2.61
CA LEU A 59 -2.56 -3.48 2.82
C LEU A 59 -2.95 -4.03 4.20
N ASN A 60 -2.38 -5.16 4.60
CA ASN A 60 -2.62 -5.77 5.92
C ASN A 60 -2.23 -4.82 7.07
N ILE A 61 -1.17 -4.02 6.92
CA ILE A 61 -0.80 -3.01 7.91
C ILE A 61 -1.90 -1.93 7.99
N CYS A 62 -2.40 -1.45 6.85
CA CYS A 62 -3.46 -0.44 6.77
C CYS A 62 -4.84 -0.96 7.21
N ASP A 63 -5.10 -2.26 7.12
CA ASP A 63 -6.29 -2.89 7.66
C ASP A 63 -6.27 -2.93 9.19
N ALA A 64 -5.10 -3.23 9.77
CA ALA A 64 -4.93 -3.35 11.21
C ALA A 64 -4.70 -2.01 11.92
N ASN A 65 -4.31 -0.94 11.19
CA ASN A 65 -3.86 0.32 11.78
C ASN A 65 -4.35 1.55 10.99
N GLU A 66 -4.59 2.66 11.68
CA GLU A 66 -4.69 3.97 11.03
C GLU A 66 -3.28 4.46 10.66
N ALA A 67 -2.89 4.24 9.40
CA ALA A 67 -1.53 4.50 8.90
C ALA A 67 -1.51 5.54 7.78
N PRO A 68 -1.83 6.83 8.04
CA PRO A 68 -1.84 7.88 7.03
C PRO A 68 -0.45 8.12 6.41
N ASP A 69 0.63 7.85 7.13
CA ASP A 69 2.02 7.92 6.66
C ASP A 69 2.42 6.77 5.72
N LEU A 70 1.52 5.82 5.44
CA LEU A 70 1.67 4.83 4.37
C LEU A 70 1.01 5.25 3.04
N PHE A 71 0.52 6.48 2.90
CA PHE A 71 -0.12 6.95 1.67
C PHE A 71 0.70 6.68 0.41
N GLU A 72 2.00 7.03 0.40
CA GLU A 72 2.86 6.80 -0.76
C GLU A 72 3.06 5.31 -1.06
N ALA A 73 3.12 4.47 -0.02
CA ALA A 73 3.19 3.02 -0.18
C ALA A 73 1.88 2.46 -0.75
N LEU A 74 0.71 2.96 -0.33
CA LEU A 74 -0.60 2.61 -0.90
C LEU A 74 -0.69 3.02 -2.37
N LYS A 75 -0.25 4.24 -2.71
CA LYS A 75 -0.20 4.70 -4.10
C LYS A 75 0.69 3.80 -4.96
N TRP A 76 1.85 3.40 -4.44
CA TRP A 76 2.71 2.44 -5.14
C TRP A 76 2.04 1.08 -5.35
N VAL A 77 1.25 0.57 -4.39
CA VAL A 77 0.47 -0.67 -4.55
C VAL A 77 -0.58 -0.52 -5.65
N TYR A 78 -1.25 0.63 -5.74
CA TYR A 78 -2.19 0.92 -6.83
C TYR A 78 -1.49 0.96 -8.19
N GLU A 79 -0.38 1.68 -8.31
CA GLU A 79 0.31 1.90 -9.60
C GLU A 79 1.04 0.66 -10.11
N ASN A 80 1.59 -0.17 -9.21
CA ASN A 80 2.52 -1.24 -9.56
C ASN A 80 2.00 -2.65 -9.20
N GLY A 81 0.92 -2.76 -8.43
CA GLY A 81 0.37 -4.05 -8.01
C GLY A 81 -0.22 -4.83 -9.19
N PRO A 82 0.19 -6.09 -9.44
CA PRO A 82 -0.33 -6.89 -10.55
C PRO A 82 -1.76 -7.40 -10.32
N CYS A 83 -2.29 -7.25 -9.11
CA CYS A 83 -3.57 -7.81 -8.68
C CYS A 83 -4.62 -6.70 -8.59
N SER A 84 -5.73 -6.83 -9.33
CA SER A 84 -6.81 -5.85 -9.30
C SER A 84 -7.46 -5.72 -7.91
N ILE A 85 -7.53 -6.81 -7.15
CA ILE A 85 -8.01 -6.80 -5.76
C ILE A 85 -7.11 -5.92 -4.87
N CYS A 86 -5.78 -6.08 -4.97
CA CYS A 86 -4.83 -5.26 -4.21
C CYS A 86 -4.93 -3.78 -4.61
N ARG A 87 -5.02 -3.49 -5.91
CA ARG A 87 -5.17 -2.11 -6.41
C ARG A 87 -6.45 -1.47 -5.89
N LYS A 88 -7.57 -2.19 -5.91
CA LYS A 88 -8.84 -1.74 -5.34
C LYS A 88 -8.75 -1.46 -3.85
N SER A 89 -8.20 -2.40 -3.09
CA SER A 89 -8.01 -2.23 -1.65
C SER A 89 -7.17 -0.99 -1.33
N ALA A 90 -6.10 -0.74 -2.11
CA ALA A 90 -5.27 0.45 -1.93
C ALA A 90 -6.08 1.74 -2.14
N VAL A 91 -6.89 1.81 -3.20
CA VAL A 91 -7.78 2.96 -3.48
C VAL A 91 -8.80 3.15 -2.35
N GLU A 92 -9.43 2.07 -1.88
CA GLU A 92 -10.38 2.13 -0.75
C GLU A 92 -9.72 2.67 0.53
N HIS A 93 -8.48 2.26 0.85
CA HIS A 93 -7.73 2.83 1.97
C HIS A 93 -7.41 4.31 1.76
N MET A 94 -6.97 4.72 0.57
CA MET A 94 -6.67 6.13 0.28
C MET A 94 -7.92 7.02 0.41
N ILE A 95 -9.10 6.52 -0.03
CA ILE A 95 -10.40 7.17 0.18
C ILE A 95 -10.73 7.28 1.67
N LYS A 96 -10.61 6.18 2.42
CA LYS A 96 -10.90 6.13 3.87
C LYS A 96 -10.02 7.11 4.65
N LEU A 97 -8.75 7.21 4.28
CA LEU A 97 -7.79 8.16 4.87
C LEU A 97 -8.05 9.61 4.44
N LYS A 98 -8.92 9.86 3.45
CA LYS A 98 -9.16 11.17 2.82
C LYS A 98 -7.89 11.78 2.23
N LEU A 99 -6.99 10.92 1.75
CA LEU A 99 -5.72 11.31 1.14
C LEU A 99 -5.69 11.04 -0.37
N ILE A 100 -6.73 10.42 -0.93
CA ILE A 100 -6.76 10.11 -2.36
C ILE A 100 -6.70 11.36 -3.23
N GLU A 101 -5.83 11.32 -4.24
CA GLU A 101 -5.71 12.34 -5.26
C GLU A 101 -6.87 12.23 -6.27
N PRO A 102 -7.48 13.35 -6.70
CA PRO A 102 -8.56 13.33 -7.68
C PRO A 102 -8.20 12.59 -8.97
N GLU A 103 -6.96 12.70 -9.43
CA GLU A 103 -6.44 12.07 -10.63
C GLU A 103 -6.54 10.54 -10.56
N VAL A 104 -6.24 9.93 -9.40
CA VAL A 104 -6.37 8.48 -9.18
C VAL A 104 -7.83 8.02 -9.35
N ILE A 105 -8.79 8.82 -8.87
CA ILE A 105 -10.21 8.52 -9.05
C ILE A 105 -10.62 8.63 -10.53
N GLU A 106 -10.12 9.63 -11.25
CA GLU A 106 -10.40 9.77 -12.69
C GLU A 106 -9.86 8.58 -13.49
N GLU A 107 -8.65 8.11 -13.19
CA GLU A 107 -8.08 6.91 -13.80
C GLU A 107 -8.93 5.66 -13.51
N CYS A 108 -9.34 5.48 -12.26
CA CYS A 108 -10.13 4.32 -11.84
C CYS A 108 -11.47 4.19 -12.58
N LEU A 109 -12.05 5.29 -13.08
CA LEU A 109 -13.29 5.25 -13.89
C LEU A 109 -13.14 4.50 -15.21
N PHE A 110 -11.91 4.38 -15.70
CA PHE A 110 -11.56 3.71 -16.95
C PHE A 110 -10.73 2.45 -16.75
N ASP A 111 -10.56 1.98 -15.50
CA ASP A 111 -9.82 0.74 -15.22
C ASP A 111 -10.52 -0.47 -15.85
N ALA A 112 -9.76 -1.50 -16.21
CA ALA A 112 -10.33 -2.72 -16.77
C ALA A 112 -11.14 -3.53 -15.74
N ASP A 113 -10.89 -3.34 -14.45
CA ASP A 113 -11.60 -3.98 -13.35
C ASP A 113 -12.90 -3.21 -12.99
N GLU A 114 -14.04 -3.86 -13.17
CA GLU A 114 -15.35 -3.23 -12.94
C GLU A 114 -15.61 -2.86 -11.48
N ASP A 115 -15.02 -3.59 -10.51
CA ASP A 115 -15.15 -3.25 -9.10
C ASP A 115 -14.42 -1.94 -8.81
N LEU A 116 -13.24 -1.72 -9.41
CA LEU A 116 -12.50 -0.46 -9.25
C LEU A 116 -13.24 0.72 -9.87
N GLN A 117 -13.84 0.53 -11.05
CA GLN A 117 -14.72 1.55 -11.65
C GLN A 117 -15.90 1.90 -10.73
N LYS A 118 -16.49 0.89 -10.08
CA LYS A 118 -17.61 1.07 -9.16
C LYS A 118 -17.19 1.91 -7.95
N VAL A 119 -16.05 1.61 -7.32
CA VAL A 119 -15.50 2.39 -6.20
C VAL A 119 -15.34 3.88 -6.59
N ALA A 120 -14.79 4.16 -7.78
CA ALA A 120 -14.63 5.52 -8.27
C ALA A 120 -15.96 6.26 -8.50
N ARG A 121 -16.96 5.58 -9.07
CA ARG A 121 -18.31 6.15 -9.29
C ARG A 121 -19.02 6.45 -7.97
N GLU A 122 -18.90 5.56 -6.99
CA GLU A 122 -19.47 5.74 -5.66
C GLU A 122 -18.82 6.92 -4.94
N PHE A 123 -17.48 7.02 -4.99
CA PHE A 123 -16.75 8.16 -4.42
C PHE A 123 -17.23 9.48 -5.00
N LYS A 124 -17.33 9.60 -6.34
CA LYS A 124 -17.81 10.82 -7.01
C LYS A 124 -19.25 11.19 -6.67
N SER A 125 -20.11 10.20 -6.38
CA SER A 125 -21.50 10.42 -6.03
C SER A 125 -21.69 10.87 -4.57
N SER A 126 -20.66 10.72 -3.74
CA SER A 126 -20.67 11.02 -2.30
C SER A 126 -20.06 12.39 -1.93
N GLN A 127 -19.54 13.13 -2.91
CA GLN A 127 -19.03 14.50 -2.80
C GLN A 127 -20.14 15.52 -3.04
#